data_AF-A0A382FTP0-F1
#
_entry.id   AF-A0A382FTP0-F1
#
_cell.length_a   1.000
_cell.length_b   1.000
_cell.length_c   1.000
_cell.angle_alpha   90.00
_cell.angle_beta   90.00
_cell.angle_gamma   90.00
#
_symmetry.space_group_name_H-M   'P 1'
#
loop_
_entity.id
_entity.type
_entity.pdbx_description
1 polymer ?
#
loop_
_entity_poly.entity_id
_entity_poly.type
_entity_poly.pdbx_seq_one_letter_code
_entity_poly.pdbx_strand_id
1 'polypeptide(L)'
;KNMGGGSDDIGDISWQVPTITLRYPANIPNLPGHNWSNAVAMATPIAHKGVLAGAKAQALNLFDLLTDDDLMEAAWDYYENVQTKDQQYTPLLREQDNPAVHLNEGIMAEFKGDMSEFYYDPSKYDTYMEQLGITYPTLEE
;
A
#
# COMPACT_ATOMS: atom_id res chain seq x y z
N LYS A 1 2.58 18.75 -18.05
CA LYS A 1 3.49 18.78 -16.89
C LYS A 1 3.08 17.63 -15.99
N ASN A 2 3.92 16.62 -15.81
CA ASN A 2 3.64 15.53 -14.87
C ASN A 2 3.82 16.11 -13.46
N MET A 3 2.76 16.11 -12.65
CA MET A 3 2.73 16.79 -11.33
C MET A 3 3.29 15.90 -10.20
N GLY A 4 4.02 14.83 -10.54
CA GLY A 4 4.41 13.77 -9.62
C GLY A 4 3.28 12.77 -9.38
N GLY A 5 3.65 11.55 -9.00
CA GLY A 5 2.76 10.43 -8.71
C GLY A 5 3.35 9.53 -7.62
N GLY A 6 2.62 8.50 -7.21
CA GLY A 6 3.16 7.49 -6.30
C GLY A 6 4.32 6.73 -6.96
N SER A 7 5.29 6.29 -6.15
CA SER A 7 6.35 5.38 -6.57
C SER A 7 6.08 4.05 -5.92
N ASP A 8 5.43 3.16 -6.66
CA ASP A 8 4.86 1.91 -6.16
C ASP A 8 5.11 0.80 -7.19
N ASP A 9 5.31 -0.44 -6.73
CA ASP A 9 5.64 -1.59 -7.60
C ASP A 9 4.47 -1.99 -8.51
N ILE A 10 3.25 -1.56 -8.17
CA ILE A 10 2.05 -1.70 -9.00
C ILE A 10 2.23 -1.09 -10.40
N GLY A 11 3.17 -0.15 -10.56
CA GLY A 11 3.52 0.43 -11.86
C GLY A 11 3.82 -0.65 -12.88
N ASP A 12 4.80 -1.52 -12.61
CA ASP A 12 5.17 -2.64 -13.50
C ASP A 12 4.03 -3.64 -13.69
N ILE A 13 3.33 -4.00 -12.62
CA ILE A 13 2.23 -4.99 -12.66
C ILE A 13 1.06 -4.49 -13.52
N SER A 14 0.72 -3.21 -13.41
CA SER A 14 -0.39 -2.60 -14.16
C SER A 14 -0.20 -2.62 -15.68
N TRP A 15 1.04 -2.83 -16.14
CA TRP A 15 1.39 -2.97 -17.54
C TRP A 15 1.49 -4.43 -18.01
N GLN A 16 1.20 -5.39 -17.14
CA GLN A 16 1.22 -6.83 -17.45
C GLN A 16 -0.17 -7.47 -17.34
N VAL A 17 -1.05 -6.92 -16.48
CA VAL A 17 -2.40 -7.44 -16.26
C VAL A 17 -3.40 -6.31 -15.96
N PRO A 18 -4.71 -6.50 -16.23
CA PRO A 18 -5.76 -5.61 -15.75
C PRO A 18 -5.60 -5.37 -14.25
N THR A 19 -5.55 -4.10 -13.84
CA THR A 19 -5.20 -3.74 -12.47
C THR A 19 -6.13 -2.65 -11.94
N ILE A 20 -6.68 -2.89 -10.75
CA ILE A 20 -7.51 -1.92 -10.02
C ILE A 20 -6.70 -1.44 -8.82
N THR A 21 -6.64 -0.12 -8.63
CA THR A 21 -6.05 0.49 -7.43
C THR A 21 -7.14 1.21 -6.62
N LEU A 22 -7.11 1.04 -5.30
CA LEU A 22 -8.07 1.65 -4.38
C LEU A 22 -7.35 2.61 -3.43
N ARG A 23 -7.80 3.87 -3.43
CA ARG A 23 -7.52 4.81 -2.34
C ARG A 23 -8.73 4.87 -1.41
N TYR A 24 -8.48 4.80 -0.11
CA TYR A 24 -9.53 4.82 0.92
C TYR A 24 -9.10 5.74 2.09
N PRO A 25 -10.06 6.26 2.88
CA PRO A 25 -9.80 7.31 3.86
C PRO A 25 -9.23 6.75 5.18
N ALA A 26 -7.95 6.41 5.20
CA ALA A 26 -7.26 5.87 6.38
C ALA A 26 -6.12 6.77 6.91
N ASN A 27 -6.04 8.01 6.46
CA ASN A 27 -5.08 8.99 6.98
C ASN A 27 -5.73 10.39 7.08
N ILE A 28 -5.08 11.29 7.80
CA ILE A 28 -5.54 12.67 8.00
C ILE A 28 -5.34 13.46 6.68
N PRO A 29 -6.36 14.18 6.18
CA PRO A 29 -6.25 14.96 4.95
C PRO A 29 -5.16 16.05 5.01
N ASN A 30 -4.57 16.35 3.85
CA ASN A 30 -3.61 17.44 3.64
C ASN A 30 -2.29 17.36 4.44
N LEU A 31 -1.91 16.16 4.87
CA LEU A 31 -0.59 15.94 5.46
C LEU A 31 0.50 15.80 4.39
N PRO A 32 1.78 16.08 4.72
CA PRO A 32 2.87 16.10 3.74
C PRO A 32 3.15 14.76 3.04
N GLY A 33 2.82 13.62 3.66
CA GLY A 33 3.25 12.30 3.22
C GLY A 33 4.69 12.01 3.64
N HIS A 34 5.01 10.75 3.92
CA HIS A 34 6.35 10.32 4.35
C HIS A 34 6.91 11.14 5.54
N ASN A 35 6.01 11.62 6.41
CA ASN A 35 6.32 12.50 7.52
C ASN A 35 5.80 11.91 8.84
N TRP A 36 6.45 12.22 9.97
CA TRP A 36 6.05 11.71 11.28
C TRP A 36 4.58 12.04 11.61
N SER A 37 4.07 13.19 11.15
CA SER A 37 2.66 13.56 11.33
C SER A 37 1.68 12.58 10.65
N ASN A 38 2.06 11.97 9.53
CA ASN A 38 1.27 10.93 8.86
C ASN A 38 1.28 9.61 9.63
N ALA A 39 2.38 9.30 10.34
CA ALA A 39 2.51 8.06 11.09
C ALA A 39 1.58 8.02 12.31
N VAL A 40 1.30 9.19 12.92
CA VAL A 40 0.39 9.29 14.07
C VAL A 40 -1.02 8.81 13.73
N ALA A 41 -1.48 8.99 12.49
CA ALA A 41 -2.84 8.59 12.08
C ALA A 41 -3.10 7.09 12.28
N MET A 42 -2.07 6.26 12.14
CA MET A 42 -2.17 4.80 12.29
C MET A 42 -2.64 4.39 13.68
N ALA A 43 -2.35 5.20 14.71
CA ALA A 43 -2.73 4.99 16.10
C ALA A 43 -4.12 5.56 16.47
N THR A 44 -4.90 6.02 15.49
CA THR A 44 -6.18 6.70 15.72
C THR A 44 -7.34 6.03 14.98
N PRO A 45 -8.60 6.27 15.38
CA PRO A 45 -9.76 5.62 14.77
C PRO A 45 -9.93 5.82 13.27
N ILE A 46 -9.35 6.89 12.69
CA ILE A 46 -9.42 7.12 11.24
C ILE A 46 -8.77 5.99 10.45
N ALA A 47 -7.61 5.48 10.88
CA ALA A 47 -6.91 4.41 10.21
C ALA A 47 -7.72 3.11 10.26
N HIS A 48 -8.19 2.71 11.45
CA HIS A 48 -8.95 1.48 11.64
C HIS A 48 -10.29 1.47 10.91
N LYS A 49 -11.09 2.56 11.06
CA LYS A 49 -12.39 2.67 10.38
C LYS A 49 -12.22 2.79 8.87
N GLY A 50 -11.20 3.53 8.41
CA GLY A 50 -10.84 3.68 7.01
C GLY A 50 -10.42 2.36 6.37
N VAL A 51 -9.52 1.61 7.01
CA VAL A 51 -9.08 0.28 6.56
C VAL A 51 -10.25 -0.69 6.50
N LEU A 52 -11.14 -0.71 7.49
CA LEU A 52 -12.32 -1.58 7.45
C LEU A 52 -13.24 -1.24 6.26
N ALA A 53 -13.44 0.04 5.96
CA ALA A 53 -14.22 0.46 4.80
C ALA A 53 -13.52 0.09 3.48
N GLY A 54 -12.21 0.31 3.38
CA GLY A 54 -11.41 -0.07 2.22
C GLY A 54 -11.41 -1.57 1.98
N ALA A 55 -11.25 -2.37 3.03
CA ALA A 55 -11.29 -3.83 2.96
C ALA A 55 -12.64 -4.36 2.46
N LYS A 56 -13.76 -3.77 2.91
CA LYS A 56 -15.10 -4.12 2.40
C LYS A 56 -15.23 -3.80 0.91
N ALA A 57 -14.79 -2.62 0.48
CA ALA A 57 -14.85 -2.23 -0.93
C ALA A 57 -13.98 -3.13 -1.81
N GLN A 58 -12.79 -3.51 -1.34
CA GLN A 58 -11.88 -4.42 -2.03
C GLN A 58 -12.45 -5.85 -2.11
N ALA A 59 -13.04 -6.35 -1.02
CA ALA A 59 -13.66 -7.68 -1.00
C ALA A 59 -14.85 -7.76 -1.95
N LEU A 60 -15.69 -6.72 -2.01
CA LEU A 60 -16.81 -6.67 -2.96
C LEU A 60 -16.33 -6.55 -4.41
N ASN A 61 -15.27 -5.77 -4.69
CA ASN A 61 -14.65 -5.77 -6.03
C ASN A 61 -14.18 -7.17 -6.45
N LEU A 62 -13.51 -7.88 -5.54
CA LEU A 62 -13.05 -9.23 -5.82
C LEU A 62 -14.22 -10.19 -6.04
N PHE A 63 -15.30 -10.05 -5.25
CA PHE A 63 -16.51 -10.83 -5.43
C PHE A 63 -17.12 -10.60 -6.82
N ASP A 64 -17.29 -9.35 -7.26
CA ASP A 64 -17.82 -9.03 -8.58
C ASP A 64 -16.94 -9.64 -9.67
N LEU A 65 -15.62 -9.45 -9.61
CA LEU A 65 -14.68 -10.02 -10.58
C LEU A 65 -14.68 -11.56 -10.63
N LEU A 66 -14.97 -12.23 -9.52
CA LEU A 66 -14.98 -13.70 -9.44
C LEU A 66 -16.35 -14.31 -9.76
N THR A 67 -17.41 -13.51 -9.84
CA THR A 67 -18.79 -14.00 -10.01
C THR A 67 -19.50 -13.45 -11.24
N ASP A 68 -18.95 -12.41 -11.85
CA ASP A 68 -19.42 -11.81 -13.10
C ASP A 68 -18.38 -12.02 -14.19
N ASP A 69 -18.57 -13.08 -15.00
CA ASP A 69 -17.69 -13.44 -16.10
C ASP A 69 -17.63 -12.32 -17.17
N ASP A 70 -18.76 -11.63 -17.42
CA ASP A 70 -18.83 -10.53 -18.40
C ASP A 70 -17.97 -9.34 -17.94
N LEU A 71 -17.95 -9.05 -16.63
CA LEU A 71 -17.07 -8.01 -16.06
C LEU A 71 -15.59 -8.37 -16.22
N MET A 72 -15.23 -9.63 -15.98
CA MET A 72 -13.85 -10.11 -16.16
C MET A 72 -13.42 -9.99 -17.63
N GLU A 73 -14.26 -10.43 -18.57
CA GLU A 73 -14.00 -10.30 -20.00
C GLU A 73 -13.84 -8.83 -20.43
N ALA A 74 -14.72 -7.94 -19.93
CA ALA A 74 -14.63 -6.52 -20.22
C ALA A 74 -13.34 -5.87 -19.69
N ALA A 75 -12.84 -6.31 -18.52
CA ALA A 75 -11.58 -5.82 -17.97
C ALA A 75 -10.37 -6.20 -18.86
N TRP A 76 -10.36 -7.43 -19.39
CA TRP A 76 -9.35 -7.88 -20.34
C TRP A 76 -9.46 -7.19 -21.69
N ASP A 77 -10.67 -7.02 -22.23
CA ASP A 77 -10.89 -6.28 -23.47
C ASP A 77 -10.36 -4.84 -23.37
N TYR A 78 -10.69 -4.13 -22.29
CA TYR A 78 -10.17 -2.79 -22.06
C TYR A 78 -8.63 -2.79 -21.98
N TYR A 79 -8.06 -3.73 -21.24
CA TYR A 79 -6.61 -3.82 -21.09
C TYR A 79 -5.92 -3.99 -22.45
N GLU A 80 -6.35 -4.97 -23.26
CA GLU A 80 -5.73 -5.30 -24.54
C GLU A 80 -6.01 -4.25 -25.62
N ASN A 81 -7.27 -3.81 -25.74
CA ASN A 81 -7.75 -3.01 -26.86
C ASN A 81 -7.77 -1.51 -26.60
N VAL A 82 -7.55 -1.07 -25.36
CA VAL A 82 -7.48 0.35 -24.98
C VAL A 82 -6.17 0.68 -24.28
N GLN A 83 -5.85 0.02 -23.17
CA GLN A 83 -4.69 0.40 -22.34
C GLN A 83 -3.36 0.09 -23.00
N THR A 84 -3.19 -1.11 -23.55
CA THR A 84 -1.92 -1.58 -24.12
C THR A 84 -1.93 -1.69 -25.64
N LYS A 85 -3.02 -1.25 -26.29
CA LYS A 85 -3.24 -1.42 -27.74
C LYS A 85 -2.03 -1.01 -28.60
N ASP A 86 -1.49 0.16 -28.32
CA ASP A 86 -0.43 0.78 -29.12
C ASP A 86 0.93 0.77 -28.38
N GLN A 87 1.01 0.14 -27.21
CA GLN A 87 2.19 0.20 -26.36
C GLN A 87 2.51 -1.15 -25.71
N GLN A 88 3.71 -1.65 -26.02
CA GLN A 88 4.30 -2.79 -25.33
C GLN A 88 5.15 -2.30 -24.16
N TYR A 89 4.88 -2.81 -22.96
CA TYR A 89 5.70 -2.53 -21.79
C TYR A 89 7.06 -3.21 -21.89
N THR A 90 8.11 -2.48 -21.51
CA THR A 90 9.45 -3.02 -21.30
C THR A 90 9.87 -2.61 -19.89
N PRO A 91 10.17 -3.58 -18.99
CA PRO A 91 10.63 -3.26 -17.65
C PRO A 91 11.84 -2.33 -17.68
N LEU A 92 11.87 -1.37 -16.78
CA LEU A 92 13.06 -0.52 -16.59
C LEU A 92 14.21 -1.30 -15.94
N LEU A 93 13.88 -2.37 -15.23
CA LEU A 93 14.83 -3.27 -14.59
C LEU A 93 15.30 -4.33 -15.57
N ARG A 94 16.61 -4.53 -15.63
CA ARG A 94 17.27 -5.61 -16.37
C ARG A 94 17.36 -6.85 -15.49
N GLU A 95 17.53 -8.01 -16.11
CA GLU A 95 17.64 -9.29 -15.40
C GLU A 95 18.74 -9.31 -14.33
N GLN A 96 19.85 -8.60 -14.57
CA GLN A 96 20.98 -8.48 -13.64
C GLN A 96 20.81 -7.39 -12.57
N ASP A 97 19.79 -6.54 -12.68
CA ASP A 97 19.60 -5.46 -11.70
C ASP A 97 19.17 -6.06 -10.37
N ASN A 98 19.86 -5.64 -9.30
CA ASN A 98 19.58 -6.05 -7.94
C ASN A 98 19.18 -4.82 -7.11
N PRO A 99 18.35 -4.97 -6.07
CA PRO A 99 18.06 -3.87 -5.16
C PRO A 99 19.35 -3.25 -4.63
N ALA A 100 19.45 -1.92 -4.70
CA ALA A 100 20.64 -1.17 -4.31
C ALA A 100 20.79 -1.04 -2.78
N VAL A 101 20.76 -2.17 -2.08
CA VAL A 101 20.79 -2.24 -0.60
C VAL A 101 22.05 -1.61 -0.01
N HIS A 102 23.16 -1.64 -0.75
CA HIS A 102 24.45 -1.05 -0.37
C HIS A 102 24.36 0.46 -0.08
N LEU A 103 23.41 1.17 -0.71
CA LEU A 103 23.22 2.60 -0.47
C LEU A 103 22.77 2.91 0.96
N ASN A 104 22.11 1.95 1.62
CA ASN A 104 21.59 2.11 2.99
C ASN A 104 22.46 1.39 4.04
N GLU A 105 23.55 0.73 3.65
CA GLU A 105 24.37 -0.08 4.58
C GLU A 105 24.88 0.74 5.76
N GLY A 106 25.42 1.94 5.51
CA GLY A 106 25.93 2.81 6.58
C GLY A 106 24.85 3.25 7.55
N ILE A 107 23.71 3.74 7.04
CA ILE A 107 22.57 4.18 7.86
C ILE A 107 22.01 3.01 8.67
N MET A 108 21.84 1.84 8.04
CA MET A 108 21.36 0.65 8.74
C MET A 108 22.35 0.17 9.79
N ALA A 109 23.67 0.24 9.54
CA ALA A 109 24.68 -0.12 10.53
C ALA A 109 24.66 0.82 11.74
N GLU A 110 24.41 2.11 11.52
CA GLU A 110 24.32 3.13 12.58
C GLU A 110 23.05 2.97 13.42
N PHE A 111 21.86 2.90 12.78
CA PHE A 111 20.59 3.06 13.49
C PHE A 111 19.84 1.75 13.79
N LYS A 112 20.13 0.64 13.10
CA LYS A 112 19.32 -0.59 13.26
C LYS A 112 19.35 -1.15 14.68
N GLY A 113 20.49 -1.01 15.38
CA GLY A 113 20.62 -1.41 16.78
C GLY A 113 19.66 -0.62 17.66
N ASP A 114 19.74 0.70 17.61
CA ASP A 114 18.89 1.61 18.39
C ASP A 114 17.39 1.47 18.03
N MET A 115 17.08 1.26 16.75
CA MET A 115 15.70 1.06 16.28
C MET A 115 15.08 -0.25 16.80
N SER A 116 15.90 -1.27 17.07
CA SER A 116 15.40 -2.62 17.40
C SER A 116 14.59 -2.68 18.69
N GLU A 117 14.83 -1.75 19.63
CA GLU A 117 14.05 -1.61 20.86
C GLU A 117 12.60 -1.22 20.58
N PHE A 118 12.34 -0.51 19.47
CA PHE A 118 11.01 0.00 19.12
C PHE A 118 10.24 -0.92 18.17
N TYR A 119 10.83 -2.03 17.74
CA TYR A 119 10.15 -2.98 16.87
C TYR A 119 9.00 -3.66 17.60
N TYR A 120 7.95 -3.97 16.83
CA TYR A 120 6.82 -4.72 17.36
C TYR A 120 7.28 -6.11 17.83
N ASP A 121 7.01 -6.45 19.08
CA ASP A 121 7.33 -7.73 19.71
C ASP A 121 6.05 -8.57 19.87
N PRO A 122 5.70 -9.41 18.87
CA PRO A 122 4.50 -10.24 18.91
C PRO A 122 4.58 -11.36 19.97
N SER A 123 5.71 -11.54 20.65
CA SER A 123 5.82 -12.49 21.77
C SER A 123 5.34 -11.92 23.09
N LYS A 124 5.26 -10.58 23.20
CA LYS A 124 4.84 -9.87 24.41
C LYS A 124 3.45 -9.23 24.30
N TYR A 125 3.06 -8.86 23.09
CA TYR A 125 1.84 -8.11 22.84
C TYR A 125 1.05 -8.77 21.70
N ASP A 126 -0.27 -8.80 21.83
CA ASP A 126 -1.16 -9.34 20.79
C ASP A 126 -1.26 -8.38 19.60
N THR A 127 -1.13 -7.08 19.85
CA THR A 127 -1.18 -6.04 18.82
C THR A 127 -0.14 -4.95 19.01
N TYR A 128 0.21 -4.25 17.94
CA TYR A 128 1.08 -3.08 18.01
C TYR A 128 0.48 -1.95 18.87
N MET A 129 -0.85 -1.82 18.93
CA MET A 129 -1.51 -0.83 19.79
C MET A 129 -1.30 -1.11 21.26
N GLU A 130 -1.34 -2.39 21.65
CA GLU A 130 -1.04 -2.81 23.01
C GLU A 130 0.41 -2.47 23.39
N GLN A 131 1.37 -2.73 22.51
CA GLN A 131 2.77 -2.33 22.72
C GLN A 131 2.93 -0.82 22.92
N LEU A 132 2.12 -0.01 22.23
CA LEU A 132 2.11 1.44 22.37
C LEU A 132 1.33 1.92 23.61
N GLY A 133 0.69 1.03 24.38
CA GLY A 133 -0.17 1.40 25.51
C GLY A 133 -1.48 2.06 25.10
N ILE A 134 -1.93 1.84 23.86
CA ILE A 134 -3.13 2.45 23.28
C ILE A 134 -4.30 1.49 23.41
N THR A 135 -5.33 1.89 24.16
CA THR A 135 -6.60 1.17 24.22
C THR A 135 -7.53 1.67 23.11
N TYR A 136 -8.04 0.76 22.28
CA TYR A 136 -8.99 1.07 21.21
C TYR A 136 -10.39 0.53 21.54
N PRO A 137 -11.50 1.24 21.20
CA PRO A 137 -11.54 2.55 20.54
C PRO A 137 -11.16 3.69 21.49
N THR A 138 -10.46 4.71 20.97
CA THR A 138 -10.04 5.88 21.75
C THR A 138 -11.14 6.95 21.89
N LEU A 139 -12.30 6.73 21.25
CA LEU A 139 -13.50 7.56 21.31
C LEU A 139 -14.71 6.63 21.46
N GLU A 140 -15.66 7.00 22.32
CA GLU A 140 -16.96 6.32 22.39
C GLU A 140 -17.74 6.53 21.08
N GLU A 141 -18.55 5.54 20.68
CA GLU A 141 -19.35 5.57 19.45
C GLU A 141 -20.52 6.56 19.51
#